data_AF-A0A483ARN6-F1
#
_entry.id   AF-A0A483ARN6-F1
#
_cell.length_a   1.000
_cell.length_b   1.000
_cell.length_c   1.000
_cell.angle_alpha   90.00
_cell.angle_beta   90.00
_cell.angle_gamma   90.00
#
_symmetry.space_group_name_H-M   'P 1'
#
loop_
_entity.id
_entity.type
_entity.pdbx_description
1 polymer ?
#
loop_
_entity_poly.entity_id
_entity_poly.type
_entity_poly.pdbx_seq_one_letter_code
_entity_poly.pdbx_strand_id
1 'polypeptide(L)' 'MDSVNIICMKWGDKFPAEYVNRLYGMVSHNLSLPFRFVCFTENDSGIRNEVEIQPLPKLDLPVNLADAPERG' A
#
# COMPACT_ATOMS: atom_id res chain seq x y z
N MET A 1 -9.84 -15.28 17.31
CA MET A 1 -9.23 -15.65 16.03
C MET A 1 -8.40 -14.44 15.63
N ASP A 2 -7.09 -14.59 15.65
CA ASP A 2 -6.17 -13.46 15.46
C ASP A 2 -6.17 -12.99 14.01
N SER A 3 -6.34 -11.68 13.82
CA SER A 3 -6.35 -11.08 12.50
C SER A 3 -4.93 -10.73 12.05
N VAL A 4 -4.63 -10.94 10.77
CA VAL A 4 -3.33 -10.61 10.18
C VAL A 4 -3.36 -9.24 9.51
N ASN A 5 -2.23 -8.54 9.51
CA ASN A 5 -2.09 -7.25 8.82
C ASN A 5 -1.37 -7.44 7.51
N ILE A 6 -1.98 -6.97 6.43
CA ILE A 6 -1.35 -6.89 5.11
C ILE A 6 -1.08 -5.42 4.84
N ILE A 7 0.20 -5.09 4.65
CA ILE A 7 0.64 -3.70 4.53
C ILE A 7 1.31 -3.55 3.17
N CYS A 8 0.89 -2.54 2.41
CA CYS A 8 1.55 -2.12 1.17
C CYS A 8 1.80 -0.61 1.18
N MET A 9 2.59 -0.15 0.22
CA MET A 9 2.90 1.27 0.05
C MET A 9 2.79 1.63 -1.43
N LYS A 10 2.03 2.68 -1.71
CA LYS A 10 1.96 3.33 -3.02
C LYS A 10 2.61 4.70 -2.85
N TRP A 11 3.81 4.86 -3.40
CA TRP A 11 4.56 6.11 -3.35
C TRP A 11 4.71 6.67 -4.76
N GLY A 12 4.29 7.92 -4.94
CA GLY A 12 4.35 8.66 -6.19
C GLY A 12 3.25 8.29 -7.16
N ASP A 13 3.52 8.54 -8.44
CA ASP A 13 2.62 8.37 -9.56
C ASP A 13 3.05 7.26 -10.53
N LYS A 14 4.22 6.64 -10.31
CA LYS A 14 4.73 5.50 -11.11
C LYS A 14 3.72 4.36 -11.23
N PHE A 15 2.99 4.08 -10.15
CA PHE A 15 2.03 2.98 -10.10
C PHE A 15 0.60 3.49 -9.83
N PRO A 16 -0.39 3.09 -10.65
CA PRO A 16 -1.76 3.53 -10.49
C PRO A 16 -2.46 2.87 -9.29
N ALA A 17 -3.54 3.49 -8.80
CA ALA A 17 -4.37 2.96 -7.70
C ALA A 17 -4.95 1.56 -7.98
N GLU A 18 -5.13 1.20 -9.25
CA GLU A 18 -5.62 -0.13 -9.66
C GLU A 18 -4.75 -1.27 -9.11
N TYR A 19 -3.43 -1.06 -8.96
CA TYR A 19 -2.53 -2.09 -8.45
C TYR A 19 -2.82 -2.40 -6.99
N VAL A 20 -3.12 -1.39 -6.17
CA VAL A 20 -3.54 -1.57 -4.78
C VAL A 20 -4.86 -2.34 -4.73
N ASN A 21 -5.81 -1.98 -5.59
CA ASN A 21 -7.12 -2.63 -5.65
C ASN A 21 -7.02 -4.10 -6.06
N ARG A 22 -6.17 -4.40 -7.04
CA ARG A 22 -5.90 -5.77 -7.49
C ARG A 22 -5.23 -6.59 -6.39
N LEU A 23 -4.27 -6.00 -5.68
CA LEU A 23 -3.60 -6.66 -4.55
C LEU A 23 -4.60 -6.99 -3.43
N TYR A 24 -5.47 -6.04 -3.06
CA TYR A 24 -6.55 -6.29 -2.10
C TYR A 24 -7.45 -7.43 -2.57
N GLY A 25 -7.88 -7.43 -3.84
CA GLY A 25 -8.72 -8.50 -4.40
C GLY A 25 -8.05 -9.88 -4.35
N MET A 26 -6.75 -9.96 -4.67
CA MET A 26 -5.99 -11.21 -4.59
C MET A 26 -5.88 -11.72 -3.15
N VAL A 27 -5.62 -10.83 -2.19
CA VAL A 27 -5.56 -11.19 -0.76
C VAL A 27 -6.93 -11.67 -0.29
N SER A 28 -7.99 -10.89 -0.54
CA SER A 28 -9.36 -11.25 -0.17
C SER A 28 -9.81 -12.59 -0.73
N HIS A 29 -9.35 -12.97 -1.92
CA HIS A 29 -9.74 -14.22 -2.56
C HIS A 29 -8.98 -15.44 -2.02
N ASN A 30 -7.71 -15.27 -1.63
CA ASN A 30 -6.81 -16.39 -1.32
C ASN A 30 -6.48 -16.53 0.18
N LEU A 31 -6.74 -15.50 0.98
CA LEU A 31 -6.49 -15.53 2.42
C LEU A 31 -7.77 -15.91 3.17
N SER A 32 -7.73 -17.04 3.88
CA SER A 32 -8.87 -17.53 4.67
C SER A 32 -8.96 -16.91 6.07
N LEU A 33 -7.88 -16.27 6.55
CA LEU A 33 -7.84 -15.59 7.84
C LEU A 33 -8.48 -14.20 7.73
N PRO A 34 -9.15 -13.71 8.78
CA PRO A 34 -9.57 -12.31 8.83
C PRO A 34 -8.34 -11.41 8.76
N PHE A 35 -8.36 -10.38 7.93
CA PHE A 35 -7.22 -9.48 7.74
C PHE A 35 -7.61 -8.01 7.75
N ARG A 36 -6.64 -7.19 8.15
CA ARG A 36 -6.67 -5.73 7.96
C ARG A 36 -5.71 -5.38 6.83
N PHE A 37 -6.17 -4.63 5.85
CA PHE A 37 -5.37 -4.23 4.70
C PHE A 37 -5.07 -2.75 4.77
N VAL A 38 -3.80 -2.38 4.86
CA VAL A 38 -3.33 -1.00 5.02
C VAL A 38 -2.47 -0.59 3.83
N CYS A 39 -2.76 0.55 3.21
CA CYS A 39 -1.93 1.16 2.17
C CYS A 39 -1.39 2.50 2.65
N PHE A 40 -0.07 2.63 2.67
CA PHE A 40 0.61 3.90 2.88
C PHE A 40 0.72 4.66 1.55
N THR A 41 0.14 5.85 1.48
CA THR A 41 0.15 6.67 0.25
C THR A 41 -0.07 8.14 0.56
N GLU A 42 0.45 9.00 -0.29
CA GLU A 42 0.14 10.43 -0.34
C GLU A 42 -1.09 10.74 -1.22
N ASN A 43 -1.55 9.77 -2.01
CA ASN A 43 -2.70 9.89 -2.91
C ASN A 43 -3.53 8.61 -2.91
N ASP A 44 -4.75 8.72 -2.41
CA ASP A 44 -5.72 7.63 -2.25
C ASP A 44 -6.80 7.61 -3.34
N SER A 45 -6.75 8.54 -4.30
CA SER A 45 -7.76 8.64 -5.34
C SER A 45 -7.86 7.34 -6.15
N GLY A 46 -9.07 6.78 -6.20
CA GLY A 46 -9.36 5.54 -6.91
C GLY A 46 -8.96 4.26 -6.18
N ILE A 47 -8.46 4.35 -4.93
CA ILE A 47 -8.28 3.18 -4.08
C ILE A 47 -9.63 2.77 -3.47
N ARG A 48 -9.82 1.45 -3.33
CA ARG A 48 -11.00 0.84 -2.70
C ARG A 48 -11.18 1.30 -1.26
N ASN A 49 -12.43 1.50 -0.84
CA ASN A 49 -12.78 1.92 0.52
C ASN A 49 -12.46 0.85 1.58
N GLU A 50 -12.35 -0.41 1.19
CA GLU A 50 -11.94 -1.49 2.10
C GLU A 50 -10.46 -1.45 2.47
N VAL A 51 -9.65 -0.68 1.74
CA VAL A 51 -8.24 -0.47 2.04
C VAL A 51 -8.13 0.67 3.04
N GLU A 52 -7.54 0.39 4.20
CA GLU A 52 -7.23 1.42 5.18
C GLU A 52 -6.07 2.28 4.65
N ILE A 53 -6.32 3.57 4.48
CA ILE A 53 -5.31 4.52 4.00
C ILE A 53 -4.56 5.12 5.18
N GLN A 54 -3.24 5.13 5.09
CA GLN A 54 -2.36 5.82 6.04
C GLN A 54 -1.42 6.76 5.29
N PRO A 55 -1.08 7.93 5.85
CA PRO A 55 -0.11 8.83 5.23
C PRO A 55 1.29 8.20 5.26
N LEU A 56 2.10 8.49 4.23
CA LEU A 56 3.49 8.04 4.20
C LEU A 56 4.23 8.44 5.49
N PRO A 57 4.97 7.52 6.13
CA PRO A 57 5.74 7.86 7.31
C PRO A 57 6.88 8.82 6.95
N LYS A 58 7.38 9.57 7.93
CA LYS A 58 8.63 10.32 7.75
C LYS A 58 9.75 9.32 7.54
N LEU A 59 10.31 9.29 6.33
CA LEU A 59 11.46 8.47 5.98
C LEU A 59 12.72 9.33 5.97
N ASP A 60 13.68 8.98 6.81
CA ASP A 60 15.06 9.47 6.72
C ASP A 60 15.76 8.72 5.57
N LEU A 61 15.44 9.10 4.34
CA LEU A 61 16.03 8.49 3.16
C LEU A 61 17.48 8.96 2.94
N PRO A 62 18.35 8.09 2.41
CA PRO A 62 19.67 8.52 1.96
C PRO A 62 19.55 9.58 0.87
N VAL A 63 20.42 10.58 0.91
CA VAL A 63 20.42 11.73 -0.01
C VAL A 63 20.71 11.31 -1.46
N ASN A 64 21.37 10.17 -1.65
CA ASN A 64 21.61 9.60 -2.97
C ASN A 64 20.37 8.87 -3.48
N LEU A 65 19.80 9.37 -4.59
CA LEU A 65 18.65 8.76 -5.27
C LEU A 65 18.88 7.31 -5.70
N ALA A 66 20.14 6.89 -5.91
CA ALA A 66 20.48 5.52 -6.31
C ALA A 66 20.11 4.47 -5.26
N ASP A 67 20.09 4.85 -3.97
CA ASP A 67 19.77 3.96 -2.85
C ASP A 67 18.33 4.18 -2.33
N ALA A 68 17.60 5.14 -2.91
CA ALA A 68 16.23 5.44 -2.55
C ALA A 68 15.25 4.55 -3.36
N PRO A 69 14.08 4.21 -2.78
CA PRO A 69 13.04 3.52 -3.54
C PRO A 69 12.64 4.37 -4.76
N GLU A 70 12.35 3.69 -5.87
CA GLU A 70 11.86 4.32 -7.09
C GLU A 70 10.46 4.91 -6.85
N ARG A 71 10.27 6.19 -7.19
CA ARG A 71 9.04 6.94 -6.87
C ARG A 71 8.29 7.47 -8.09
N GLY A 72 8.82 7.26 -9.30
CA GLY A 72 8.37 7.97 -10.51
C GLY A 72 9.27 9.15 -10.79
#